data_AF-A0A2N3GFP8-F1
#
_entry.id   AF-A0A2N3GFP8-F1
#
_cell.length_a   1.000
_cell.length_b   1.000
_cell.length_c   1.000
_cell.angle_alpha   90.00
_cell.angle_beta   90.00
_cell.angle_gamma   90.00
#
_symmetry.space_group_name_H-M   'P 1'
#
loop_
_entity.id
_entity.type
_entity.pdbx_description
1 polymer ?
#
loop_
_entity_poly.entity_id
_entity_poly.type
_entity_poly.pdbx_seq_one_letter_code
_entity_poly.pdbx_strand_id
1 'polypeptide(L)'
;MKVMSKVSLVIGILALLVAAGIMGWGSLDIWGNMQPKNSINPINPFPTIWIAFGVGILGGFFTGLGLVRPRKAPTTPIVPSEPKLD
;
A
#
# COMPACT_ATOMS: atom_id res chain seq x y z
N MET A 1 19.29 0.53 13.27
CA MET A 1 17.98 1.08 12.84
C MET A 1 17.44 0.53 11.51
N LYS A 2 18.26 0.02 10.57
CA LYS A 2 17.78 -0.51 9.27
C LYS A 2 16.85 -1.73 9.37
N VAL A 3 16.98 -2.56 10.42
CA VAL A 3 16.18 -3.79 10.56
C VAL A 3 14.71 -3.48 10.83
N MET A 4 14.41 -2.53 11.73
CA MET A 4 13.02 -2.12 12.00
C MET A 4 12.33 -1.51 10.77
N SER A 5 13.07 -0.78 9.92
CA SER A 5 12.53 -0.25 8.67
C SER A 5 12.14 -1.38 7.70
N LYS A 6 12.96 -2.43 7.58
CA LYS A 6 12.63 -3.60 6.76
C LYS A 6 11.41 -4.36 7.29
N VAL A 7 11.30 -4.52 8.60
CA VAL A 7 10.13 -5.18 9.23
C VAL A 7 8.85 -4.41 8.93
N SER A 8 8.85 -3.07 9.09
CA SER A 8 7.66 -2.27 8.75
C SER A 8 7.28 -2.38 7.28
N LEU A 9 8.27 -2.40 6.37
CA LEU A 9 8.04 -2.54 4.93
C LEU A 9 7.38 -3.89 4.62
N VAL A 10 7.90 -4.98 5.19
CA VAL A 10 7.36 -6.33 4.98
C VAL A 10 5.92 -6.42 5.49
N ILE A 11 5.66 -5.89 6.69
CA ILE A 11 4.31 -5.85 7.26
C ILE A 11 3.36 -5.04 6.34
N GLY A 12 3.83 -3.90 5.83
CA GLY A 12 3.05 -3.08 4.91
C GLY A 12 2.70 -3.79 3.60
N ILE A 13 3.68 -4.49 3.01
CA ILE A 13 3.45 -5.29 1.78
C ILE A 13 2.45 -6.41 2.04
N LEU A 14 2.59 -7.14 3.15
CA LEU A 14 1.66 -8.20 3.51
C LEU A 14 0.24 -7.66 3.70
N ALA A 15 0.08 -6.53 4.38
CA ALA A 15 -1.21 -5.88 4.54
C ALA A 15 -1.82 -5.50 3.18
N LEU A 16 -1.04 -4.94 2.25
CA LEU A 16 -1.52 -4.63 0.90
C LEU A 16 -1.97 -5.87 0.13
N LEU A 17 -1.23 -6.98 0.23
CA LEU A 17 -1.60 -8.24 -0.40
C LEU A 17 -2.90 -8.80 0.18
N VAL A 18 -3.08 -8.73 1.50
CA VAL A 18 -4.32 -9.13 2.16
C VAL A 18 -5.49 -8.26 1.70
N ALA A 19 -5.32 -6.94 1.66
CA ALA A 19 -6.35 -6.02 1.17
C ALA A 19 -6.76 -6.33 -0.27
N ALA A 20 -5.78 -6.56 -1.16
CA ALA A 20 -6.04 -6.95 -2.54
C ALA A 20 -6.78 -8.30 -2.64
N GLY A 21 -6.40 -9.28 -1.83
CA GLY A 21 -7.07 -10.58 -1.75
C GLY A 21 -8.53 -10.46 -1.31
N ILE A 22 -8.81 -9.66 -0.26
CA ILE A 22 -10.17 -9.43 0.23
C ILE A 22 -11.02 -8.73 -0.83
N MET A 23 -10.49 -7.71 -1.51
CA MET A 23 -11.18 -7.03 -2.61
C MET A 23 -11.47 -7.96 -3.79
N GLY A 24 -10.49 -8.76 -4.20
CA GLY A 24 -10.64 -9.73 -5.28
C GLY A 24 -11.71 -10.78 -4.95
N TRP A 25 -11.62 -11.37 -3.75
CA TRP A 25 -12.60 -12.36 -3.28
C TRP A 25 -14.00 -11.77 -3.16
N GLY A 26 -14.15 -10.60 -2.53
CA GLY A 26 -15.43 -9.93 -2.40
C GLY A 26 -16.07 -9.62 -3.76
N SER A 27 -15.27 -9.25 -4.76
CA SER A 27 -15.77 -9.01 -6.13
C SER A 27 -16.30 -10.29 -6.78
N LEU A 28 -15.59 -11.41 -6.63
CA LEU A 28 -16.01 -12.72 -7.14
C LEU A 28 -17.26 -13.24 -6.44
N ASP A 29 -17.34 -13.06 -5.13
CA ASP A 29 -18.48 -13.48 -4.31
C ASP A 29 -19.75 -12.70 -4.67
N ILE A 30 -19.64 -11.37 -4.80
CA ILE A 30 -20.75 -10.53 -5.28
C ILE A 30 -21.19 -10.98 -6.68
N TRP A 31 -20.24 -11.19 -7.59
CA TRP A 31 -20.54 -11.57 -8.96
C TRP A 31 -21.23 -12.95 -9.05
N GLY A 32 -20.76 -13.93 -8.28
CA GLY A 32 -21.35 -15.27 -8.20
C GLY A 32 -22.77 -15.28 -7.59
N ASN A 33 -23.04 -14.39 -6.63
CA ASN A 33 -24.37 -14.25 -6.01
C ASN A 33 -25.35 -13.40 -6.84
N MET A 34 -24.86 -12.55 -7.74
CA MET A 34 -25.71 -11.84 -8.72
C MET A 34 -26.20 -12.77 -9.84
N GLN A 35 -25.72 -14.01 -9.94
CA GLN A 35 -26.20 -14.95 -10.94
C GLN A 35 -27.64 -15.38 -10.63
N PRO A 36 -28.53 -15.51 -11.64
CA PRO A 36 -29.94 -15.85 -11.44
C PRO A 36 -30.19 -17.14 -10.63
N LYS A 37 -29.24 -18.08 -10.69
CA LYS A 37 -29.30 -19.36 -9.97
C LYS A 37 -29.02 -19.26 -8.47
N ASN A 38 -28.39 -18.18 -8.01
CA ASN A 38 -27.87 -18.04 -6.63
C ASN A 38 -28.44 -16.82 -5.87
N SER A 39 -29.37 -16.08 -6.48
CA SER A 39 -29.89 -14.79 -5.99
C SER A 39 -30.68 -14.80 -4.66
N ILE A 40 -30.71 -15.94 -3.95
CA ILE A 40 -31.53 -16.14 -2.75
C ILE A 40 -30.93 -15.44 -1.52
N ASN A 41 -29.61 -15.18 -1.51
CA ASN A 41 -28.95 -14.46 -0.41
C ASN A 41 -28.39 -13.11 -0.87
N PRO A 42 -29.04 -11.99 -0.53
CA PRO A 42 -28.44 -10.67 -0.75
C PRO A 42 -27.19 -10.54 0.14
N ILE A 43 -26.01 -10.66 -0.47
CA ILE A 43 -24.74 -10.38 0.19
C ILE A 43 -24.58 -8.86 0.29
N ASN A 44 -24.39 -8.37 1.52
CA ASN A 44 -23.96 -7.00 1.76
C ASN A 44 -22.43 -6.93 1.67
N PRO A 45 -21.85 -6.28 0.64
CA PRO A 45 -20.41 -6.24 0.44
C PRO A 45 -19.72 -5.14 1.27
N PHE A 46 -20.48 -4.20 1.84
CA PHE A 46 -19.91 -3.04 2.51
C PHE A 46 -18.98 -3.39 3.67
N PRO A 47 -19.30 -4.32 4.59
CA PRO A 47 -18.40 -4.68 5.70
C PRO A 47 -17.03 -5.16 5.22
N THR A 48 -17.01 -6.04 4.21
CA THR A 48 -15.79 -6.59 3.62
C THR A 48 -14.97 -5.52 2.91
N ILE A 49 -15.62 -4.61 2.19
CA ILE A 49 -14.97 -3.48 1.51
C ILE A 49 -14.32 -2.52 2.53
N TRP A 50 -15.01 -2.21 3.64
CA TRP A 50 -14.45 -1.34 4.68
C TRP A 50 -13.22 -1.95 5.35
N ILE A 51 -13.21 -3.26 5.58
CA ILE A 51 -12.04 -3.97 6.08
C ILE A 51 -10.88 -3.90 5.09
N ALA A 52 -11.12 -4.20 3.81
CA ALA A 52 -10.09 -4.13 2.78
C ALA A 52 -9.50 -2.72 2.66
N PHE A 53 -10.35 -1.69 2.73
CA PHE A 53 -9.94 -0.29 2.71
C PHE A 53 -9.05 0.08 3.91
N GLY A 54 -9.46 -0.28 5.13
CA GLY A 54 -8.69 -0.01 6.34
C GLY A 54 -7.32 -0.71 6.33
N VAL A 55 -7.29 -1.98 5.92
CA VAL A 55 -6.04 -2.75 5.77
C VAL A 55 -5.16 -2.15 4.67
N GLY A 56 -5.75 -1.72 3.56
CA GLY A 56 -5.03 -1.06 2.46
C GLY A 56 -4.37 0.25 2.88
N ILE A 57 -5.07 1.09 3.66
CA ILE A 57 -4.51 2.33 4.22
C ILE A 57 -3.32 2.03 5.12
N LEU A 58 -3.47 1.08 6.05
CA LEU A 58 -2.40 0.68 6.96
C LEU A 58 -1.20 0.13 6.19
N GLY A 59 -1.44 -0.73 5.19
CA GLY A 59 -0.38 -1.27 4.33
C GLY A 59 0.34 -0.19 3.52
N GLY A 60 -0.41 0.75 2.94
CA GLY A 60 0.12 1.91 2.23
C GLY A 60 0.94 2.85 3.12
N PHE A 61 0.54 3.02 4.38
CA PHE A 61 1.28 3.79 5.37
C PHE A 61 2.62 3.14 5.70
N PHE A 62 2.63 1.85 6.03
CA PHE A 62 3.84 1.11 6.39
C PHE A 62 4.82 0.91 5.23
N THR A 63 4.33 0.90 3.99
CA THR A 63 5.18 0.89 2.78
C THR A 63 5.70 2.27 2.39
N GLY A 64 5.22 3.34 3.04
CA GLY A 64 5.58 4.72 2.70
C GLY A 64 4.91 5.24 1.42
N LEU A 65 3.93 4.51 0.88
CA LEU A 65 3.12 4.96 -0.26
C LEU A 65 2.16 6.11 0.12
N GLY A 66 1.72 6.18 1.38
CA GLY A 66 0.85 7.25 1.88
C GLY A 66 1.57 8.56 2.24
N LEU A 67 2.90 8.53 2.34
CA LEU A 67 3.72 9.70 2.59
C LEU A 67 4.51 9.98 1.31
N VAL A 68 3.97 10.82 0.43
CA VAL A 68 4.69 11.36 -0.74
C VAL A 68 5.99 11.96 -0.24
N ARG A 69 7.05 11.16 -0.21
CA ARG A 69 8.36 11.60 0.26
C ARG A 69 8.88 12.50 -0.84
N PRO A 70 9.04 13.82 -0.63
CA PRO A 70 9.67 14.67 -1.63
C PRO A 70 11.04 14.07 -1.86
N ARG A 71 11.31 13.64 -3.10
CA ARG A 71 12.61 13.11 -3.49
C ARG A 71 13.61 14.17 -3.06
N LYS A 72 14.49 13.86 -2.10
CA LYS A 72 15.52 14.81 -1.66
C LYS A 72 16.21 15.30 -2.93
N ALA A 73 16.10 16.58 -3.21
CA ALA A 73 16.75 17.20 -4.34
C ALA A 73 18.24 16.85 -4.26
N PRO A 74 18.90 16.53 -5.39
CA PRO A 74 20.32 16.23 -5.37
C PRO A 74 21.05 17.42 -4.78
N THR A 75 21.72 17.21 -3.63
CA THR A 75 22.64 18.20 -3.10
C THR A 75 23.80 18.27 -4.08
N THR A 76 23.85 19.32 -4.89
CA THR A 76 24.98 19.57 -5.79
C THR A 76 26.26 19.58 -4.97
N PRO A 77 27.28 18.76 -5.28
CA PRO A 77 28.54 18.79 -4.59
C PRO A 77 29.17 20.18 -4.78
N ILE A 78 29.41 20.89 -3.68
CA ILE A 78 30.25 22.10 -3.70
C ILE A 78 31.68 21.58 -3.91
N VAL A 79 32.17 21.67 -5.15
CA VAL A 79 33.58 21.38 -5.46
C VAL A 79 34.40 22.56 -4.91
N PRO A 80 35.31 22.36 -3.94
CA PRO A 80 36.22 23.41 -3.52
C PRO A 80 37.16 23.71 -4.69
N SER A 81 37.14 24.95 -5.20
CA SER A 81 38.12 25.42 -6.17
C SER A 81 39.51 25.38 -5.55
N GLU A 82 40.44 24.65 -6.18
CA GLU A 82 41.85 24.56 -5.80
C GLU A 82 42.46 25.95 -5.51
N PRO A 83 43.26 26.09 -4.43
CA PRO A 83 44.00 27.32 -4.21
C PRO A 83 45.13 27.40 -5.24
N LYS A 84 45.10 28.45 -6.07
CA LYS A 84 46.25 28.80 -6.92
C LYS A 84 47.43 29.16 -6.00
N LEU A 85 48.53 28.44 -6.16
CA LEU A 85 49.84 28.85 -5.64
C LEU A 85 50.34 29.99 -6.52
N ASP A 86 50.52 31.16 -5.90
CA ASP A 86 51.33 32.26 -6.42
C ASP A 86 52.75 32.18 -5.81
#